data_AF-A0AA40F3U1-F1
#
_entry.id   AF-A0AA40F3U1-F1
#
_cell.length_a   1.000
_cell.length_b   1.000
_cell.length_c   1.000
_cell.angle_alpha   90.00
_cell.angle_beta   90.00
_cell.angle_gamma   90.00
#
_symmetry.space_group_name_H-M   'P 1'
#
loop_
_entity.id
_entity.type
_entity.pdbx_description
1 polymer ?
#
loop_
_entity_poly.entity_id
_entity_poly.type
_entity_poly.pdbx_seq_one_letter_code
_entity_poly.pdbx_strand_id
1 'polypeptide(L)' 'MAPDLRADPPQRNIKQDAALEGANQTAEEVSNQARGHKANLSNPNTSEESKQNSKEALKELGGEKAFFSKDSK' A
#
# COMPACT_ATOMS: atom_id res chain seq x y z
N MET A 1 42.59 -6.51 -35.06
CA MET A 1 41.68 -5.43 -34.65
C MET A 1 40.48 -6.08 -33.98
N ALA A 2 40.38 -5.98 -32.65
CA ALA A 2 39.20 -6.47 -31.91
C ALA A 2 38.16 -5.33 -31.84
N PRO A 3 36.88 -5.57 -32.16
CA PRO A 3 35.85 -4.54 -32.01
C PRO A 3 35.59 -4.29 -30.52
N ASP A 4 35.54 -3.00 -30.18
CA ASP A 4 35.32 -2.44 -28.85
C ASP A 4 34.00 -2.93 -28.25
N LEU A 5 34.07 -3.56 -27.08
CA LEU A 5 32.94 -4.18 -26.37
C LEU A 5 32.31 -3.24 -25.32
N ARG A 6 32.33 -1.93 -25.55
CA ARG A 6 31.65 -0.96 -24.68
C ARG A 6 30.28 -0.60 -25.25
N ALA A 7 29.34 -1.52 -25.12
CA ALA A 7 27.93 -1.18 -25.24
C ALA A 7 27.54 -0.36 -24.00
N ASP A 8 27.13 0.89 -24.19
CA ASP A 8 26.54 1.72 -23.14
C ASP A 8 25.39 0.95 -22.47
N PRO A 9 25.46 0.70 -21.14
CA PRO A 9 24.36 0.02 -20.46
C PRO A 9 23.10 0.88 -20.56
N PRO A 10 21.92 0.28 -20.77
CA PRO A 10 20.67 1.03 -20.84
C PRO A 10 20.52 1.87 -19.56
N GLN A 11 20.41 3.18 -19.74
CA GLN A 11 20.20 4.10 -18.62
C GLN A 11 18.87 3.74 -17.96
N ARG A 12 18.93 3.17 -16.76
CA ARG A 12 17.77 2.85 -15.95
C ARG A 12 16.95 4.13 -15.76
N ASN A 13 15.76 4.19 -16.35
CA ASN A 13 14.92 5.38 -16.35
C ASN A 13 14.15 5.47 -15.02
N ILE A 14 14.83 6.03 -14.01
CA ILE A 14 14.35 6.19 -12.63
C ILE A 14 12.98 6.90 -12.55
N LYS A 15 12.65 7.73 -13.56
CA LYS A 15 11.39 8.50 -13.60
C LYS A 15 10.18 7.63 -13.95
N GLN A 16 10.37 6.54 -14.67
CA GLN A 16 9.28 5.63 -15.03
C GLN A 16 8.94 4.67 -13.88
N ASP A 17 9.94 4.22 -13.12
CA ASP A 17 9.74 3.33 -11.96
C ASP A 17 8.96 4.02 -10.83
N ALA A 18 9.21 5.31 -10.58
CA ALA A 18 8.53 6.06 -9.52
C ALA A 18 7.07 6.41 -9.85
N ALA A 19 6.68 6.42 -11.13
CA ALA A 19 5.33 6.78 -11.56
C ALA A 19 4.32 5.61 -11.41
N LEU A 20 4.79 4.38 -11.26
CA LEU A 20 3.95 3.21 -11.00
C LEU A 20 3.55 3.08 -9.51
N GLU A 21 4.35 3.67 -8.62
CA GLU A 21 4.12 3.77 -7.16
C GLU A 21 3.18 4.94 -6.81
N GLY A 22 2.34 5.37 -7.75
CA GLY A 22 1.38 6.45 -7.59
C GLY A 22 -0.04 5.93 -7.80
N ALA A 23 -0.79 5.77 -6.71
CA ALA A 23 -2.24 5.51 -6.69
C ALA A 23 -2.73 4.07 -6.95
N ASN A 24 -1.93 3.04 -6.63
CA ASN A 24 -2.46 1.69 -6.47
C ASN A 24 -2.21 1.24 -5.02
N GLN A 25 -3.16 1.51 -4.11
CA GLN A 25 -3.05 1.03 -2.72
C GLN A 25 -2.89 -0.50 -2.77
N THR A 26 -1.69 -0.97 -2.45
CA THR A 26 -1.40 -2.40 -2.49
C THR A 26 -2.22 -3.12 -1.43
N ALA A 27 -2.53 -4.40 -1.64
CA ALA A 27 -3.28 -5.18 -0.64
C ALA A 27 -2.57 -5.19 0.74
N GLU A 28 -1.24 -5.09 0.75
CA GLU A 28 -0.44 -4.95 1.97
C GLU A 28 -0.72 -3.63 2.69
N GLU A 29 -0.73 -2.52 1.96
CA GLU A 29 -1.04 -1.20 2.53
C GLU A 29 -2.47 -1.13 3.06
N VAL A 30 -3.43 -1.68 2.34
CA VAL A 30 -4.83 -1.75 2.78
C VAL A 30 -4.94 -2.55 4.08
N SER A 31 -4.27 -3.71 4.17
CA SER A 31 -4.20 -4.51 5.40
C SER A 31 -3.55 -3.73 6.56
N ASN A 32 -2.48 -2.99 6.30
CA ASN A 32 -1.79 -2.19 7.32
C ASN A 32 -2.66 -1.03 7.83
N GLN A 33 -3.34 -0.31 6.93
CA GLN A 33 -4.30 0.73 7.32
C GLN A 33 -5.45 0.17 8.16
N ALA A 34 -6.02 -0.96 7.73
CA ALA A 34 -7.10 -1.61 8.47
C ALA A 34 -6.66 -2.03 9.88
N ARG A 35 -5.45 -2.56 10.05
CA ARG A 35 -4.89 -2.86 11.39
C ARG A 35 -4.77 -1.61 12.25
N GLY A 36 -4.29 -0.50 11.67
CA GLY A 36 -4.16 0.78 12.36
C GLY A 36 -5.50 1.35 12.85
N HIS A 37 -6.51 1.39 11.98
CA HIS A 37 -7.85 1.83 12.36
C HIS A 37 -8.46 0.93 13.44
N LYS A 38 -8.27 -0.39 13.38
CA LYS A 38 -8.73 -1.32 14.41
C LYS A 38 -8.05 -1.09 15.77
N ALA A 39 -6.75 -0.77 15.77
CA ALA A 39 -6.04 -0.38 16.98
C ALA A 39 -6.61 0.93 17.57
N ASN A 40 -6.91 1.91 16.71
CA ASN A 40 -7.52 3.17 17.13
C ASN A 40 -8.90 2.98 17.78
N LEU A 41 -9.71 2.03 17.28
CA LEU A 41 -11.00 1.67 17.90
C LEU A 41 -10.85 1.08 19.30
N SER A 42 -9.79 0.30 19.52
CA SER A 42 -9.55 -0.38 20.80
C SER A 42 -8.88 0.52 21.84
N ASN A 43 -8.33 1.65 21.42
CA ASN A 43 -7.67 2.59 22.32
C ASN A 43 -8.70 3.33 23.20
N PRO A 44 -8.67 3.17 24.53
CA PRO A 44 -9.57 3.88 25.43
C PRO A 44 -9.36 5.40 25.42
N ASN A 45 -8.16 5.87 25.03
CA ASN A 45 -7.81 7.29 24.97
C ASN A 45 -8.21 7.98 23.65
N THR A 46 -8.72 7.23 22.68
CA THR A 46 -9.18 7.80 21.42
C THR A 46 -10.60 8.38 21.56
N SER A 47 -10.81 9.57 21.02
CA SER A 47 -12.12 10.24 21.00
C SER A 47 -13.18 9.46 20.23
N GLU A 48 -14.45 9.68 20.55
CA GLU A 48 -15.56 9.01 19.88
C GLU A 48 -15.62 9.34 18.38
N GLU A 49 -15.36 10.60 18.01
CA GLU A 49 -15.30 11.05 16.61
C GLU A 49 -14.21 10.29 15.82
N SER A 50 -13.01 10.18 16.38
CA SER A 50 -11.91 9.47 15.73
C SER A 50 -12.20 7.97 15.59
N LYS A 51 -12.89 7.39 16.58
CA LYS A 51 -13.39 6.01 16.48
C LYS A 51 -14.44 5.88 15.38
N GLN A 52 -15.37 6.81 15.26
CA GLN A 52 -16.38 6.75 14.20
C GLN A 52 -15.74 6.82 12.82
N ASN A 53 -14.83 7.78 12.60
CA ASN A 53 -14.09 7.91 11.36
C ASN A 53 -13.27 6.63 11.03
N SER A 54 -12.66 6.01 12.04
CA SER A 54 -11.93 4.75 11.84
C SER A 54 -12.84 3.57 11.49
N LYS A 55 -14.08 3.53 11.97
CA LYS A 55 -15.07 2.52 11.55
C LYS A 55 -15.47 2.71 10.09
N GLU A 56 -15.67 3.95 9.66
CA GLU A 56 -16.02 4.29 8.28
C GLU A 56 -14.86 3.94 7.32
N ALA A 57 -13.63 4.33 7.65
CA ALA A 57 -12.44 3.98 6.89
C ALA A 57 -12.26 2.46 6.74
N LEU A 58 -12.48 1.69 7.81
CA LEU A 58 -12.45 0.21 7.74
C LEU A 58 -13.49 -0.36 6.77
N LYS A 59 -14.66 0.27 6.68
CA LYS A 59 -15.72 -0.15 5.76
C LYS A 59 -15.35 0.17 4.30
N GLU A 60 -14.76 1.34 4.06
CA GLU A 60 -14.30 1.77 2.72
C GLU A 60 -13.11 0.94 2.22
N LEU A 61 -12.20 0.57 3.10
CA LEU A 61 -11.06 -0.30 2.79
C LEU A 61 -11.48 -1.74 2.42
N GLY A 62 -12.77 -2.08 2.48
CA GLY A 62 -13.29 -3.40 2.11
C GLY A 62 -13.52 -4.35 3.28
N GLY A 63 -13.43 -3.85 4.53
CA GLY A 63 -13.69 -4.61 5.74
C GLY A 63 -12.84 -5.90 5.82
N GLU A 64 -13.49 -7.04 6.04
CA GLU A 64 -12.82 -8.34 6.12
C GLU A 64 -12.24 -8.78 4.76
N LYS A 65 -12.85 -8.37 3.63
CA LYS A 65 -12.40 -8.77 2.27
C LYS A 65 -11.05 -8.20 1.89
N ALA A 66 -10.65 -7.06 2.44
CA ALA A 66 -9.32 -6.50 2.25
C ALA A 66 -8.18 -7.44 2.73
N PHE A 67 -8.48 -8.30 3.71
CA PHE A 67 -7.51 -9.28 4.22
C PHE A 67 -7.43 -10.55 3.36
N PHE A 68 -8.51 -10.91 2.65
CA PHE A 68 -8.61 -12.19 1.91
C PHE A 68 -8.04 -12.15 0.48
N SER A 69 -7.72 -10.97 -0.08
CA SER A 69 -7.13 -10.88 -1.43
C SER A 69 -5.70 -11.43 -1.53
N LYS A 70 -5.09 -11.88 -0.41
CA LYS A 70 -3.72 -12.39 -0.38
C LYS A 70 -3.60 -13.92 -0.63
N ASP A 71 -4.72 -14.65 -0.68
CA ASP A 71 -4.71 -16.11 -0.78
C ASP A 71 -4.83 -16.70 -2.21
N SER A 72 -4.88 -15.87 -3.25
CA SER A 72 -4.81 -16.36 -4.64
C SER A 72 -3.36 -16.37 -5.13
N LYS A 73 -2.60 -17.39 -4.75
CA LYS A 73 -1.28 -17.70 -5.33
C LYS A 73 -1.42 -18.55 -6.60
#